data_AF-A0A1G8FFG6-F1
#
_entry.id   AF-A0A1G8FFG6-F1
#
_cell.length_a   1.000
_cell.length_b   1.000
_cell.length_c   1.000
_cell.angle_alpha   90.00
_cell.angle_beta   90.00
_cell.angle_gamma   90.00
#
_symmetry.space_group_name_H-M   'P 1'
#
loop_
_entity.id
_entity.type
_entity.pdbx_description
1 polymer ?
#
loop_
_entity_poly.entity_id
_entity_poly.type
_entity_poly.pdbx_seq_one_letter_code
_entity_poly.pdbx_strand_id
1 'polypeptide(L)' 'MTSDNSHRSENKGAALPVLHRYIGCEACGKRMLVDIEAGAHAHCCPVCGVSFVTDYTAAGLSVRFDAHP' A
#
# COMPACT_ATOMS: atom_id res chain seq x y z
N MET A 1 -4.07 31.24 -40.80
CA MET A 1 -4.74 31.53 -39.52
C MET A 1 -4.47 30.35 -38.61
N THR A 2 -4.02 30.66 -37.41
CA THR A 2 -3.24 29.86 -36.45
C THR A 2 -3.84 28.49 -36.10
N SER A 3 -3.03 27.44 -36.29
CA SER A 3 -3.11 26.20 -35.52
C SER A 3 -2.36 26.43 -34.22
N ASP A 4 -3.00 26.38 -33.05
CA ASP A 4 -2.26 26.13 -31.81
C ASP A 4 -3.13 25.58 -30.68
N ASN A 5 -2.55 24.56 -30.05
CA ASN A 5 -2.71 24.10 -28.68
C ASN A 5 -4.06 24.14 -27.99
N SER A 6 -4.51 22.94 -27.63
CA SER A 6 -4.95 22.70 -26.26
C SER A 6 -4.40 21.35 -25.80
N HIS A 7 -3.13 21.35 -25.38
CA HIS A 7 -2.61 20.31 -24.50
C HIS A 7 -3.39 20.40 -23.18
N ARG A 8 -4.45 19.61 -23.07
CA ARG A 8 -5.18 19.36 -21.84
C ARG A 8 -4.23 18.61 -20.91
N SER A 9 -3.52 19.35 -20.07
CA SER A 9 -2.74 18.78 -18.98
C SER A 9 -3.73 18.23 -17.96
N GLU A 10 -4.16 16.98 -18.18
CA GLU A 10 -4.87 16.22 -17.16
C GLU A 10 -3.87 16.00 -16.01
N ASN A 11 -3.96 16.86 -15.00
CA ASN A 11 -3.27 16.71 -13.73
C ASN A 11 -3.89 15.51 -12.98
N LYS A 12 -3.73 14.31 -13.52
CA LYS A 12 -4.03 13.06 -12.81
C LYS A 12 -2.93 12.93 -11.78
N GLY A 13 -3.20 13.36 -10.55
CA GLY A 13 -2.40 12.93 -9.40
C GLY A 13 -2.22 11.42 -9.54
N ALA A 14 -0.98 11.00 -9.75
CA ALA A 14 -0.70 9.62 -10.14
C ALA A 14 -1.20 8.69 -9.04
N ALA A 15 -2.34 8.04 -9.28
CA ALA A 15 -2.84 7.00 -8.40
C ALA A 15 -1.76 5.92 -8.35
N LEU A 16 -1.27 5.63 -7.14
CA LEU A 16 -0.27 4.58 -6.98
C LEU A 16 -0.93 3.23 -7.34
N PRO A 17 -0.21 2.33 -8.05
CA PRO A 17 -0.74 1.03 -8.42
C PRO A 17 -0.94 0.15 -7.18
N VAL A 18 -1.92 -0.75 -7.21
CA VAL A 18 -2.05 -1.78 -6.17
C VAL A 18 -0.79 -2.64 -6.14
N LEU A 19 -0.23 -2.84 -4.94
CA LEU A 19 0.94 -3.70 -4.73
C LEU A 19 0.51 -5.04 -4.12
N HIS A 20 0.90 -6.13 -4.77
CA HIS A 20 0.81 -7.48 -4.20
C HIS A 20 2.15 -7.85 -3.57
N ARG A 21 2.22 -7.90 -2.24
CA ARG A 21 3.47 -8.14 -1.50
C ARG A 21 3.29 -9.23 -0.46
N TYR A 22 4.32 -10.05 -0.30
CA TYR A 22 4.41 -10.95 0.83
C TYR A 22 4.96 -10.22 2.05
N ILE A 23 4.20 -10.23 3.14
CA ILE A 23 4.61 -9.70 4.44
C ILE A 23 4.83 -10.88 5.39
N GLY A 24 5.95 -10.88 6.12
CA GLY A 24 6.23 -11.84 7.17
C GLY A 24 5.61 -11.38 8.49
N CYS A 25 4.82 -12.23 9.12
CA CYS A 25 4.26 -11.97 10.45
C CYS A 25 5.36 -12.09 11.51
N GLU A 26 5.60 -11.03 12.29
CA GLU A 26 6.61 -11.06 13.36
C GLU A 26 6.19 -11.97 14.54
N ALA A 27 4.89 -12.12 14.79
CA ALA A 27 4.39 -12.96 15.87
C ALA A 27 4.49 -14.48 15.61
N CYS A 28 4.20 -14.96 14.40
CA CYS A 28 4.17 -16.40 14.09
C CYS A 28 5.15 -16.85 12.99
N GLY A 29 5.90 -15.93 12.40
CA GLY A 29 6.90 -16.19 11.36
C GLY A 29 6.34 -16.58 9.98
N LYS A 30 5.01 -16.69 9.82
CA LYS A 30 4.38 -17.05 8.54
C LYS A 30 4.33 -15.87 7.59
N ARG A 31 4.44 -16.15 6.29
CA ARG A 31 4.27 -15.16 5.22
C ARG A 31 2.84 -15.13 4.75
N MET A 32 2.31 -13.93 4.53
CA MET A 32 0.98 -13.69 3.96
C MET A 32 1.10 -12.79 2.74
N LEU A 33 0.30 -13.07 1.71
CA LEU A 33 0.15 -12.19 0.55
C LEU A 33 -0.89 -11.13 0.91
N VAL A 34 -0.55 -9.87 0.75
CA VAL A 34 -1.48 -8.75 0.95
C VAL A 34 -1.55 -7.88 -0.29
N ASP A 35 -2.75 -7.34 -0.49
CA ASP A 35 -3.04 -6.32 -1.49
C ASP A 35 -2.95 -4.97 -0.78
N ILE A 36 -2.06 -4.11 -1.28
CA ILE A 36 -1.75 -2.83 -0.65
C ILE A 36 -2.08 -1.72 -1.62
N GLU A 37 -3.11 -0.97 -1.28
CA GLU A 37 -3.51 0.25 -1.99
C GLU A 37 -2.78 1.47 -1.41
N ALA A 38 -2.88 2.60 -2.10
CA ALA A 38 -2.33 3.86 -1.60
C ALA A 38 -2.93 4.21 -0.23
N GLY A 39 -2.09 4.72 0.67
CA GLY A 39 -2.45 5.10 2.03
C GLY A 39 -2.30 3.98 3.05
N ALA A 40 -2.85 4.23 4.25
CA ALA A 40 -2.77 3.33 5.39
C ALA A 40 -3.96 2.37 5.43
N HIS A 41 -3.67 1.07 5.46
CA HIS A 41 -4.67 -0.01 5.49
C HIS A 41 -4.33 -1.00 6.60
N ALA A 42 -5.34 -1.44 7.35
CA ALA A 42 -5.20 -2.43 8.40
C ALA A 42 -5.43 -3.84 7.85
N HIS A 43 -4.60 -4.78 8.28
CA HIS A 43 -4.60 -6.17 7.88
C HIS A 43 -4.45 -7.06 9.11
N CYS A 44 -4.85 -8.32 8.99
CA CYS A 44 -4.70 -9.31 10.06
C CYS A 44 -3.97 -10.55 9.53
N CYS A 45 -3.05 -11.08 10.34
CA CYS A 45 -2.45 -12.37 10.05
C CYS A 45 -3.52 -13.47 10.11
N PRO A 46 -3.76 -14.23 9.02
CA PRO A 46 -4.79 -15.26 9.02
C PRO A 46 -4.45 -16.47 9.92
N VAL A 47 -3.21 -16.55 10.42
CA VAL A 47 -2.73 -17.67 11.25
C VAL A 47 -2.86 -17.37 12.74
N CYS A 48 -2.36 -16.21 13.19
CA CYS A 48 -2.35 -15.86 14.62
C CYS A 48 -3.25 -14.69 14.98
N GLY A 49 -3.88 -14.03 14.00
CA GLY A 49 -4.81 -12.92 14.24
C GLY A 49 -4.16 -11.59 14.59
N VAL A 50 -2.82 -11.49 14.66
CA VAL A 50 -2.15 -10.20 14.92
C VAL A 50 -2.47 -9.19 13.83
N SER A 51 -2.80 -7.97 14.23
CA SER A 51 -3.04 -6.86 13.32
C SER A 51 -1.74 -6.17 12.93
N PHE A 52 -1.73 -5.61 11.73
CA PHE A 52 -0.67 -4.75 11.25
C PHE A 52 -1.23 -3.74 10.26
N VAL A 53 -0.52 -2.63 10.10
CA VAL A 53 -0.88 -1.56 9.18
C VAL A 53 0.18 -1.47 8.08
N THR A 54 -0.27 -1.41 6.84
CA THR A 54 0.56 -1.07 5.69
C THR A 54 0.28 0.38 5.29
N ASP A 55 1.29 1.21 5.14
CA ASP A 55 1.16 2.57 4.59
C ASP A 55 1.99 2.69 3.30
N TYR A 56 1.30 2.84 2.18
CA TYR A 56 1.90 2.94 0.85
C TYR A 56 1.74 4.35 0.28
N THR A 57 2.86 5.04 0.15
CA THR A 57 2.93 6.41 -0.38
C THR A 57 3.97 6.49 -1.51
N ALA A 58 4.09 7.67 -2.13
CA ALA A 58 5.15 7.93 -3.11
C ALA A 58 6.56 7.74 -2.54
N ALA A 59 6.74 7.81 -1.21
CA ALA A 59 8.02 7.56 -0.53
C ALA A 59 8.36 6.06 -0.42
N GLY A 60 7.36 5.18 -0.55
CA GLY A 60 7.53 3.74 -0.44
C GLY A 60 6.45 3.07 0.40
N LEU A 61 6.68 1.79 0.71
CA LEU A 61 5.83 0.96 1.55
C LEU A 61 6.43 0.83 2.95
N SER A 62 5.63 1.13 3.97
CA SER A 62 5.95 0.82 5.37
C SER A 62 4.96 -0.18 5.96
N VAL A 63 5.40 -1.00 6.90
CA VAL A 63 4.60 -2.02 7.57
C VAL A 63 4.86 -1.91 9.07
N ARG A 64 3.80 -1.90 9.88
CA ARG A 64 3.89 -1.83 11.35
C ARG A 64 2.97 -2.87 11.97
N PHE A 65 3.52 -3.75 12.81
CA PHE A 65 2.73 -4.70 13.58
C PHE A 65 2.26 -4.07 14.89
N ASP A 66 1.00 -4.28 15.26
CA ASP A 66 0.51 -3.92 16.58
C ASP A 66 1.04 -4.94 17.58
N ALA A 67 2.23 -4.67 18.14
CA ALA A 67 2.78 -5.45 19.23
C ALA A 67 1.85 -5.30 20.44
N HIS A 68 1.01 -6.31 20.69
CA HIS A 68 0.35 -6.45 21.99
C HIS A 68 1.42 -6.91 22.99
N PRO A 69 1.59 -6.22 24.14
CA PRO A 69 2.56 -6.58 25.18
C PRO A 69 2.23 -7.91 25.86
#